data_AF-A0A402AQ37-F1
#
_entry.id   AF-A0A402AQ37-F1
#
_cell.length_a   1.000
_cell.length_b   1.000
_cell.length_c   1.000
_cell.angle_alpha   90.00
_cell.angle_beta   90.00
_cell.angle_gamma   90.00
#
_symmetry.space_group_name_H-M   'P 1'
#
loop_
_entity.id
_entity.type
_entity.pdbx_description
1 polymer ?
#
loop_
_entity_poly.entity_id
_entity_poly.type
_entity_poly.pdbx_seq_one_letter_code
_entity_poly.pdbx_strand_id
1 'polypeptide(L)'
;MSYQQHFLVEDVTCEKCDARIRSALESLPGTEQVELTRTPHDEASVVLTTSKPIPPELIETAIIGQSVGTTHNYQVRWDTEKHEPDSN
;
A
#
# COMPACT_ATOMS: atom_id res chain seq x y z
N MET A 1 -19.63 -4.83 5.06
CA MET A 1 -19.20 -3.44 4.77
C MET A 1 -17.72 -3.54 4.48
N SER A 2 -17.34 -3.38 3.21
CA SER A 2 -15.94 -3.41 2.79
C SER A 2 -15.35 -2.00 2.85
N TYR A 3 -14.08 -1.91 3.16
CA TYR A 3 -13.28 -0.69 3.16
C TYR A 3 -12.38 -0.75 1.94
N GLN A 4 -12.42 0.29 1.11
CA GLN A 4 -11.51 0.41 -0.02
C GLN A 4 -10.55 1.56 0.25
N GLN A 5 -9.26 1.24 0.22
CA GLN A 5 -8.19 2.19 0.41
C GLN A 5 -7.40 2.29 -0.88
N HIS A 6 -7.20 3.51 -1.36
CA HIS A 6 -6.44 3.78 -2.57
C HIS A 6 -5.23 4.63 -2.22
N PHE A 7 -4.05 4.16 -2.62
CA PHE A 7 -2.80 4.87 -2.45
C PHE A 7 -1.86 4.58 -3.61
N LEU A 8 -0.89 5.45 -3.79
CA LEU A 8 0.17 5.34 -4.77
C LEU A 8 1.45 4.93 -4.05
N VAL A 9 2.27 4.12 -4.70
CA VAL A 9 3.60 3.76 -4.22
C VAL A 9 4.61 4.26 -5.24
N GLU A 10 5.48 5.16 -4.80
CA GLU A 10 6.58 5.70 -5.60
C GLU A 10 7.82 4.80 -5.44
N ASP A 11 8.71 4.81 -6.45
CA ASP A 11 9.98 4.04 -6.49
C ASP A 11 9.82 2.52 -6.71
N VAL A 12 8.69 2.06 -7.25
CA VAL A 12 8.47 0.64 -7.61
C VAL A 12 9.09 0.35 -8.98
N THR A 13 10.41 0.44 -9.07
CA THR A 13 11.15 0.32 -10.35
C THR A 13 11.56 -1.11 -10.70
N CYS A 14 11.21 -2.11 -9.87
CA CYS A 14 11.59 -3.50 -10.11
C CYS A 14 10.38 -4.44 -10.08
N GLU A 15 10.33 -5.37 -11.04
CA GLU A 15 9.32 -6.44 -11.13
C GLU A 15 9.23 -7.29 -9.86
N LYS A 16 10.34 -7.39 -9.10
CA LYS A 16 10.39 -8.11 -7.83
C LYS A 16 9.77 -7.33 -6.66
N CYS A 17 9.74 -6.01 -6.71
CA CYS A 17 9.16 -5.15 -5.68
C CYS A 17 7.63 -5.23 -5.71
N ASP A 18 7.04 -5.21 -6.91
CA ASP A 18 5.59 -5.34 -7.10
C ASP A 18 5.03 -6.60 -6.44
N ALA A 19 5.59 -7.77 -6.79
CA ALA A 19 5.14 -9.05 -6.24
C ALA A 19 5.33 -9.13 -4.71
N ARG A 20 6.38 -8.52 -4.17
CA ARG A 20 6.65 -8.44 -2.72
C ARG A 20 5.61 -7.60 -1.99
N ILE A 21 5.28 -6.44 -2.54
CA ILE A 21 4.30 -5.51 -1.98
C ILE A 21 2.92 -6.16 -2.02
N ARG A 22 2.53 -6.69 -3.18
CA ARG A 22 1.26 -7.40 -3.36
C ARG A 22 1.12 -8.53 -2.34
N SER A 23 2.12 -9.39 -2.21
CA SER A 23 2.09 -10.50 -1.25
C SER A 23 2.02 -10.04 0.20
N ALA A 24 2.69 -8.94 0.55
CA ALA A 24 2.63 -8.38 1.91
C ALA A 24 1.22 -7.87 2.23
N LEU A 25 0.57 -7.19 1.27
CA LEU A 25 -0.80 -6.68 1.41
C LEU A 25 -1.83 -7.81 1.47
N GLU A 26 -1.69 -8.83 0.62
CA GLU A 26 -2.54 -10.03 0.65
C GLU A 26 -2.38 -10.82 1.96
N SER A 27 -1.21 -10.71 2.61
CA SER A 27 -0.95 -11.34 3.91
C SER A 27 -1.52 -10.56 5.10
N LEU A 28 -2.06 -9.36 4.91
CA LEU A 28 -2.64 -8.58 6.01
C LEU A 28 -3.99 -9.17 6.47
N PRO A 29 -4.23 -9.27 7.79
CA PRO A 29 -5.46 -9.84 8.31
C PRO A 29 -6.64 -8.91 8.05
N GLY A 30 -7.55 -9.34 7.18
CA GLY A 30 -8.73 -8.58 6.78
C GLY A 30 -8.70 -8.08 5.35
N THR A 31 -7.61 -8.32 4.60
CA THR A 31 -7.57 -8.10 3.16
C THR A 31 -8.49 -9.08 2.44
N GLU A 32 -9.39 -8.55 1.61
CA GLU A 32 -10.23 -9.33 0.69
C GLU A 32 -9.65 -9.31 -0.73
N GLN A 33 -9.24 -8.13 -1.19
CA GLN A 33 -8.72 -7.96 -2.55
C GLN A 33 -7.58 -6.94 -2.55
N VAL A 34 -6.55 -7.22 -3.35
CA VAL A 34 -5.43 -6.32 -3.61
C VAL A 34 -5.29 -6.17 -5.12
N GLU A 35 -5.44 -4.96 -5.61
CA GLU A 35 -5.19 -4.62 -6.99
C GLU A 35 -4.00 -3.68 -7.06
N LEU A 36 -2.94 -4.13 -7.72
CA LEU A 36 -1.71 -3.38 -7.93
C LEU A 36 -1.60 -3.08 -9.42
N THR A 37 -1.62 -1.80 -9.75
CA THR A 37 -1.56 -1.29 -11.14
C THR A 37 -0.29 -0.48 -11.30
N ARG A 38 0.72 -1.07 -11.94
CA ARG A 38 1.95 -0.36 -12.28
C ARG A 38 1.69 0.66 -13.40
N THR A 39 2.08 1.91 -13.18
CA THR A 39 2.04 2.95 -14.21
C THR A 39 3.42 3.07 -14.88
N PRO A 40 3.51 3.64 -16.09
CA PRO A 40 4.78 3.79 -16.81
C PRO A 40 5.73 4.86 -16.23
N HIS A 41 5.36 5.52 -15.13
CA HIS A 41 6.10 6.63 -14.52
C HIS A 41 6.86 6.24 -13.24
N ASP A 42 7.25 4.97 -13.09
CA ASP A 42 7.90 4.44 -11.87
C ASP A 42 7.01 4.54 -10.61
N GLU A 43 5.70 4.64 -10.82
CA GLU A 43 4.67 4.67 -9.78
C GLU A 43 3.78 3.42 -9.88
N ALA A 44 3.25 2.98 -8.75
CA ALA A 44 2.31 1.88 -8.69
C ALA A 44 1.06 2.30 -7.92
N SER A 45 -0.10 2.21 -8.57
CA SER A 45 -1.39 2.49 -7.93
C SER A 45 -1.89 1.23 -7.25
N VAL A 46 -2.21 1.33 -5.96
CA VAL A 46 -2.62 0.18 -5.14
C VAL A 46 -4.02 0.43 -4.59
N VAL A 47 -4.95 -0.45 -4.95
CA VAL A 47 -6.32 -0.48 -4.43
C VAL A 47 -6.44 -1.70 -3.53
N LEU A 48 -6.60 -1.43 -2.24
CA LEU A 48 -6.74 -2.44 -1.20
C LEU A 48 -8.20 -2.47 -0.74
N THR A 49 -8.87 -3.61 -0.90
CA THR A 49 -10.21 -3.86 -0.37
C THR A 49 -10.10 -4.74 0.86
N THR A 50 -10.61 -4.29 1.99
CA THR A 50 -10.57 -5.01 3.26
C THR A 50 -11.96 -5.16 3.88
N SER A 51 -12.22 -6.31 4.49
CA SER A 51 -13.45 -6.54 5.28
C SER A 51 -13.37 -5.92 6.67
N LYS A 52 -12.15 -5.54 7.11
CA LYS A 52 -11.88 -4.96 8.42
C LYS A 52 -11.10 -3.65 8.24
N PRO A 53 -11.34 -2.61 9.06
CA PRO A 53 -10.51 -1.41 9.00
C PRO A 53 -9.06 -1.77 9.38
N ILE A 54 -8.15 -1.63 8.42
CA ILE A 54 -6.72 -1.74 8.64
C ILE A 54 -6.15 -0.31 8.68
N PRO A 55 -5.43 0.08 9.75
CA PRO A 55 -4.81 1.39 9.81
C PRO A 55 -3.73 1.54 8.72
N PRO A 56 -3.62 2.73 8.10
CA PRO A 56 -2.63 2.99 7.05
C PRO A 56 -1.20 2.75 7.56
N GLU A 57 -0.93 3.02 8.84
CA GLU A 57 0.39 2.77 9.44
C GLU A 57 0.85 1.30 9.34
N LEU A 58 -0.07 0.34 9.46
CA LEU A 58 0.28 -1.09 9.29
C LEU A 58 0.59 -1.42 7.84
N ILE A 59 -0.13 -0.80 6.91
CA ILE A 59 0.06 -0.98 5.47
C ILE A 59 1.42 -0.39 5.08
N GLU A 60 1.71 0.83 5.51
CA GLU A 60 3.00 1.49 5.32
C GLU A 60 4.13 0.71 5.95
N THR A 61 3.98 0.27 7.20
CA THR A 61 5.01 -0.54 7.87
C THR A 61 5.25 -1.87 7.17
N ALA A 62 4.21 -2.52 6.66
CA ALA A 62 4.36 -3.76 5.90
C ALA A 62 5.10 -3.50 4.56
N ILE A 63 4.78 -2.40 3.87
CA ILE A 63 5.43 -2.03 2.61
C ILE A 63 6.87 -1.58 2.83
N ILE A 64 7.10 -0.62 3.73
CA ILE A 64 8.42 -0.09 4.09
C ILE A 64 9.28 -1.20 4.70
N GLY A 65 8.69 -2.09 5.50
CA GLY A 65 9.34 -3.28 6.03
C GLY A 65 9.89 -4.18 4.92
N GLN A 66 9.21 -4.26 3.77
CA GLN A 66 9.70 -5.01 2.60
C GLN A 66 10.85 -4.32 1.87
N SER A 67 11.00 -2.99 1.98
CA SER A 67 12.19 -2.27 1.50
C SER A 67 13.41 -2.40 2.42
N VAL A 68 13.24 -2.75 3.69
CA VAL A 68 14.36 -2.89 4.64
C VAL A 68 15.33 -3.97 4.13
N GLY A 69 16.58 -3.56 3.87
CA GLY A 69 17.62 -4.43 3.31
C GLY A 69 17.74 -4.39 1.78
N THR A 70 17.02 -3.49 1.11
CA THR A 70 17.18 -3.19 -0.32
C THR A 70 17.73 -1.77 -0.54
N THR A 71 18.17 -1.47 -1.76
CA THR A 71 18.67 -0.13 -2.16
C THR A 71 17.54 0.87 -2.41
N HIS A 72 16.28 0.42 -2.38
CA HIS A 72 15.11 1.21 -2.73
C HIS A 72 14.33 1.56 -1.47
N ASN A 73 13.76 2.77 -1.46
CA ASN A 73 12.93 3.24 -0.36
C ASN A 73 11.53 3.47 -0.90
N TYR A 74 10.62 2.51 -0.66
CA TYR A 74 9.25 2.65 -1.13
C TYR A 74 8.56 3.76 -0.34
N GLN A 75 7.94 4.70 -1.04
CA GLN A 75 7.14 5.75 -0.41
C GLN A 75 5.68 5.54 -0.77
N VAL A 76 4.85 5.37 0.26
CA VAL A 76 3.39 5.33 0.09
C VAL A 76 2.88 6.76 0.12
N ARG A 77 2.25 7.17 -0.98
CA ARG A 77 1.51 8.42 -1.10
C ARG A 77 0.03 8.12 -1.07
N TRP A 78 -0.61 8.43 0.04
CA TRP A 78 -2.05 8.33 0.16
C TRP A 78 -2.73 9.48 -0.59
N ASP A 79 -3.77 9.18 -1.37
CA ASP A 79 -4.64 10.19 -1.95
C ASP A 79 -5.61 10.68 -0.86
N THR A 80 -5.07 11.37 0.14
CA THR A 80 -5.87 11.92 1.23
C THR A 80 -6.43 13.27 0.82
N GLU A 81 -7.45 13.27 -0.03
CA GLU A 81 -8.51 14.27 0.15
C GLU A 81 -9.39 13.80 1.33
N LYS A 82 -9.06 14.27 2.54
CA LYS A 82 -9.80 14.12 3.82
C LYS A 82 -9.66 12.78 4.56
N HIS A 83 -8.58 12.62 5.32
CA HIS A 83 -8.67 11.85 6.58
C HIS A 83 -8.06 12.67 7.72
N GLU A 84 -8.85 13.60 8.24
CA GLU A 84 -8.62 14.26 9.52
C GLU A 84 -9.54 13.55 10.53
N PRO A 85 -9.04 12.65 11.38
CA PRO A 85 -9.75 12.29 12.59
C PRO A 85 -9.43 13.36 13.64
N ASP A 86 -10.40 14.25 13.85
CA ASP A 86 -10.72 14.96 15.10
C ASP A 86 -9.67 14.79 16.23
N SER A 87 -8.75 15.74 16.34
CA SER A 87 -7.94 15.91 17.55
C SER A 87 -8.77 16.68 18.58
N ASN A 88 -9.31 15.95 19.55
CA ASN A 88 -9.87 16.48 20.80
C ASN A 88 -8.78 16.71 21.85
#